data_AF-A0A7W1XV65-F1
#
_entry.id   AF-A0A7W1XV65-F1
#
_cell.length_a   1.000
_cell.length_b   1.000
_cell.length_c   1.000
_cell.angle_alpha   90.00
_cell.angle_beta   90.00
_cell.angle_gamma   90.00
#
_symmetry.space_group_name_H-M   'P 1'
#
loop_
_entity.id
_entity.type
_entity.pdbx_description
1 polymer ?
#
loop_
_entity_poly.entity_id
_entity_poly.type
_entity_poly.pdbx_seq_one_letter_code
_entity_poly.pdbx_strand_id
1 'polypeptide(L)'
;KVPYDPNKTYAMSGYVKTQNAQGIGRLYVVGFDSAGAVTKTMTYFGITGTQDPTRLHMMLEPAAFPGNTVTIQLRGYAGGGEGNQYGGTYWFDGLQIEEEYYGAYNVFGDLERDANSDAIPDGW
;
A
#
# COMPACT_ATOMS: atom_id res chain seq x y z
N LYS A 1 10.96 3.29 -4.59
CA LYS A 1 11.53 3.34 -3.23
C LYS A 1 11.67 4.80 -2.85
N VAL A 2 11.43 5.17 -1.60
CA VAL A 2 11.61 6.54 -1.09
C VAL A 2 12.60 6.52 0.07
N PRO A 3 13.35 7.61 0.33
CA PRO A 3 14.17 7.73 1.52
C PRO A 3 13.36 7.48 2.80
N TYR A 4 14.02 6.94 3.83
CA TYR A 4 13.41 6.69 5.13
C TYR A 4 14.21 7.39 6.23
N ASP A 5 13.53 8.19 7.05
CA ASP A 5 14.06 8.77 8.27
C ASP A 5 13.47 8.02 9.48
N PRO A 6 14.30 7.35 10.30
CA PRO A 6 13.82 6.59 11.45
C PRO A 6 13.19 7.48 12.54
N ASN A 7 13.33 8.80 12.47
CA ASN A 7 12.75 9.72 13.44
C ASN A 7 11.36 10.23 13.03
N LYS A 8 10.89 9.89 11.82
CA LYS A 8 9.64 10.39 11.25
C LYS A 8 8.54 9.34 11.27
N THR A 9 7.30 9.84 11.31
CA THR A 9 6.10 9.03 11.10
C THR A 9 5.76 9.02 9.61
N TYR A 10 5.26 7.88 9.12
CA TYR A 10 4.78 7.75 7.75
C TYR A 10 3.37 7.17 7.72
N ALA A 11 2.46 7.81 6.98
CA ALA A 11 1.18 7.22 6.63
C ALA A 11 1.28 6.59 5.25
N MET A 12 0.79 5.37 5.10
CA MET A 12 0.79 4.69 3.82
C MET A 12 -0.61 4.18 3.54
N SER A 13 -1.04 4.32 2.31
CA SER A 13 -2.36 3.86 1.92
C SER A 13 -2.42 3.41 0.46
N GLY A 14 -3.51 2.74 0.13
CA GLY A 14 -3.84 2.36 -1.23
C GLY A 14 -5.19 1.64 -1.25
N TYR A 15 -5.81 1.59 -2.41
CA TYR A 15 -7.05 0.86 -2.64
C TYR A 15 -6.73 -0.56 -3.09
N VAL A 16 -7.49 -1.50 -2.55
CA VAL A 16 -7.48 -2.90 -2.97
C VAL A 16 -8.91 -3.31 -3.33
N LYS A 17 -9.07 -3.93 -4.50
CA LYS A 17 -10.32 -4.57 -4.93
C LYS A 17 -10.03 -6.03 -5.18
N THR A 18 -10.96 -6.92 -4.84
CA THR A 18 -10.82 -8.35 -5.14
C THR A 18 -12.08 -8.90 -5.77
N GLN A 19 -11.92 -9.87 -6.67
CA GLN A 19 -13.03 -10.60 -7.27
C GLN A 19 -12.71 -12.09 -7.23
N ASN A 20 -13.57 -12.85 -6.54
CA ASN A 20 -13.38 -14.30 -6.33
C ASN A 20 -11.98 -14.65 -5.82
N ALA A 21 -11.37 -13.78 -5.01
CA ALA A 21 -10.04 -14.01 -4.46
C ALA A 21 -10.07 -15.18 -3.48
N GLN A 22 -9.26 -16.19 -3.77
CA GLN A 22 -8.97 -17.31 -2.87
C GLN A 22 -7.73 -17.02 -2.00
N GLY A 23 -6.92 -16.06 -2.43
CA GLY A 23 -5.83 -15.47 -1.67
C GLY A 23 -6.24 -14.18 -0.98
N ILE A 24 -5.26 -13.46 -0.46
CA ILE A 24 -5.48 -12.24 0.32
C ILE A 24 -4.71 -11.09 -0.34
N GLY A 25 -5.43 -10.09 -0.83
CA GLY A 25 -4.87 -8.84 -1.34
C GLY A 25 -4.49 -7.90 -0.20
N ARG A 26 -3.23 -7.46 -0.13
CA ARG A 26 -2.71 -6.62 0.96
C ARG A 26 -1.69 -5.61 0.46
N LEU A 27 -1.43 -4.62 1.31
CA LEU A 27 -0.31 -3.71 1.15
C LEU A 27 0.86 -4.12 2.06
N TYR A 28 2.06 -4.07 1.49
CA TYR A 28 3.32 -4.39 2.13
C TYR A 28 4.22 -3.18 2.13
N VAL A 29 4.97 -3.02 3.20
CA VAL A 29 6.00 -1.99 3.31
C VAL A 29 7.32 -2.70 3.54
N VAL A 30 8.24 -2.51 2.60
CA VAL A 30 9.53 -3.19 2.60
C VAL A 30 10.61 -2.14 2.82
N GLY A 31 11.43 -2.36 3.85
CA GLY A 31 12.60 -1.55 4.15
C GLY A 31 13.84 -2.16 3.52
N PHE A 32 14.76 -1.32 3.09
CA PHE A 32 16.03 -1.72 2.50
C PHE A 32 17.20 -0.99 3.13
N ASP A 33 18.34 -1.66 3.24
CA ASP A 33 19.62 -1.04 3.60
C ASP A 33 20.30 -0.38 2.39
N SER A 34 21.49 0.19 2.62
CA SER A 34 22.27 0.88 1.58
C SER A 34 22.79 -0.03 0.48
N ALA A 35 22.90 -1.35 0.72
CA ALA A 35 23.23 -2.35 -0.28
C ALA A 35 21.98 -2.82 -1.06
N GLY A 36 20.79 -2.36 -0.68
CA GLY A 36 19.52 -2.75 -1.27
C GLY A 36 18.97 -4.07 -0.76
N ALA A 37 19.54 -4.66 0.30
CA ALA A 37 19.02 -5.84 0.95
C ALA A 37 17.80 -5.49 1.81
N VAL A 38 16.82 -6.41 1.89
CA VAL A 38 15.61 -6.21 2.68
C VAL A 38 15.97 -6.26 4.17
N THR A 39 15.65 -5.20 4.91
CA THR A 39 15.87 -5.15 6.36
C THR A 39 14.67 -5.66 7.13
N LYS A 40 13.46 -5.32 6.68
CA LYS A 40 12.20 -5.75 7.29
C LYS A 40 11.07 -5.65 6.26
N THR A 41 10.04 -6.45 6.47
CA THR A 41 8.77 -6.34 5.76
C THR A 41 7.65 -6.21 6.78
N MET A 42 6.75 -5.25 6.60
CA MET A 42 5.53 -5.12 7.38
C MET A 42 4.31 -5.25 6.47
N THR A 43 3.22 -5.78 7.01
CA THR A 43 1.94 -5.96 6.32
C THR A 43 0.82 -5.55 7.26
N TYR A 44 -0.28 -5.04 6.70
CA TYR A 44 -1.52 -4.82 7.44
C TYR A 44 -2.55 -5.89 7.09
N PHE A 45 -3.74 -5.80 7.69
CA PHE A 45 -4.90 -6.60 7.32
C PHE A 45 -5.13 -6.52 5.80
N GLY A 46 -5.43 -7.66 5.19
CA GLY A 46 -5.75 -7.75 3.77
C GLY A 46 -7.19 -8.21 3.57
N ILE A 47 -7.65 -8.15 2.31
CA ILE A 47 -9.00 -8.50 1.92
C ILE A 47 -9.00 -9.73 0.99
N THR A 48 -10.09 -10.48 1.00
CA THR A 48 -10.26 -11.73 0.23
C THR A 48 -11.71 -11.88 -0.26
N GLY A 49 -11.98 -12.87 -1.10
CA GLY A 49 -13.27 -13.06 -1.75
C GLY A 49 -13.57 -11.96 -2.78
N THR A 50 -14.83 -11.53 -2.83
CA THR A 50 -15.25 -10.42 -3.69
C THR A 50 -15.50 -9.19 -2.82
N GLN A 51 -14.71 -8.14 -3.04
CA GLN A 51 -14.74 -6.90 -2.28
C GLN A 51 -14.62 -5.74 -3.26
N ASP A 52 -15.47 -4.73 -3.08
CA ASP A 52 -15.34 -3.45 -3.77
C ASP A 52 -14.07 -2.71 -3.34
N PRO A 53 -13.64 -1.67 -4.09
CA PRO A 53 -12.46 -0.89 -3.75
C PRO A 53 -12.45 -0.46 -2.28
N THR A 54 -11.51 -1.03 -1.53
CA THR A 54 -11.35 -0.82 -0.10
C THR A 54 -10.01 -0.17 0.16
N ARG A 55 -10.01 1.00 0.82
CA ARG A 55 -8.77 1.67 1.22
C ARG A 55 -8.14 0.95 2.40
N LEU A 56 -6.93 0.46 2.22
CA LEU A 56 -6.08 -0.03 3.30
C LEU A 56 -5.11 1.08 3.70
N HIS A 57 -4.90 1.26 5.00
CA HIS A 57 -3.96 2.24 5.53
C HIS A 57 -3.10 1.64 6.65
N MET A 58 -1.86 2.12 6.76
CA MET A 58 -0.89 1.71 7.77
C MET A 58 -0.09 2.94 8.22
N MET A 59 0.17 3.03 9.52
CA MET A 59 1.09 4.01 10.09
C MET A 59 2.42 3.34 10.42
N LEU A 60 3.53 3.99 10.05
CA LEU A 60 4.85 3.71 10.59
C LEU A 60 5.16 4.71 11.67
N GLU A 61 5.29 4.23 12.89
CA GLU A 61 5.86 5.02 13.98
C GLU A 61 7.38 5.22 13.78
N PRO A 62 7.98 6.22 14.44
CA PRO A 62 9.43 6.33 14.54
C PRO A 62 10.07 5.00 14.97
N ALA A 63 11.23 4.70 14.40
CA ALA A 63 11.96 3.45 14.58
C ALA A 63 11.18 2.15 14.24
N ALA A 64 10.11 2.23 13.44
CA ALA A 64 9.38 1.04 12.99
C ALA A 64 10.23 0.08 12.13
N PHE A 65 11.33 0.56 11.54
CA PHE A 65 12.31 -0.24 10.81
C PHE A 65 13.67 -0.31 11.53
N PRO A 66 14.49 -1.36 11.30
CA PRO A 66 15.84 -1.44 11.85
C PRO A 66 16.70 -0.24 11.47
N GLY A 67 17.62 0.18 12.35
CA GLY A 67 18.41 1.41 12.20
C GLY A 67 19.36 1.46 10.98
N ASN A 68 19.58 0.35 10.30
CA ASN A 68 20.32 0.30 9.03
C ASN A 68 19.42 0.48 7.78
N THR A 69 18.12 0.71 7.96
CA THR A 69 17.17 0.94 6.86
C THR A 69 17.32 2.36 6.33
N VAL A 70 17.52 2.51 5.02
CA VAL A 70 17.73 3.81 4.36
C VAL A 70 16.60 4.17 3.39
N THR A 71 15.87 3.17 2.88
CA THR A 71 14.72 3.40 2.00
C THR A 71 13.58 2.46 2.33
N ILE A 72 12.36 2.92 2.06
CA ILE A 72 11.13 2.11 2.15
C ILE A 72 10.42 2.03 0.79
N GLN A 73 9.57 1.03 0.63
CA GLN A 73 8.73 0.84 -0.54
C GLN A 73 7.38 0.24 -0.14
N LEU A 74 6.31 0.90 -0.54
CA LEU A 74 4.96 0.35 -0.53
C LEU A 74 4.75 -0.57 -1.75
N ARG A 75 4.13 -1.73 -1.54
CA ARG A 75 3.83 -2.72 -2.58
C ARG A 75 2.42 -3.28 -2.39
N GLY A 76 1.66 -3.40 -3.47
CA GLY A 76 0.48 -4.26 -3.51
C GLY A 76 0.92 -5.72 -3.69
N TYR A 77 0.28 -6.64 -2.98
CA TYR A 77 0.63 -8.05 -3.03
C TYR A 77 -0.59 -8.95 -2.87
N ALA A 78 -0.66 -9.99 -3.71
CA ALA A 78 -1.61 -11.09 -3.56
C ALA A 78 -0.90 -12.25 -2.84
N GLY A 79 -1.23 -12.45 -1.56
CA GLY A 79 -0.71 -13.53 -0.74
C GLY A 79 -1.59 -14.78 -0.77
N GLY A 80 -1.02 -15.93 -0.43
CA GLY A 80 -1.76 -17.18 -0.32
C GLY A 80 -2.81 -17.10 0.78
N GLY A 81 -4.01 -17.59 0.50
CA GLY A 81 -5.09 -17.72 1.47
C GLY A 81 -5.05 -19.06 2.20
N GLU A 82 -6.21 -19.52 2.67
CA GLU A 82 -6.35 -20.87 3.21
C GLU A 82 -5.92 -21.91 2.18
N GLY A 83 -5.15 -22.91 2.61
CA GLY A 83 -4.61 -23.93 1.69
C GLY A 83 -3.58 -23.42 0.67
N ASN A 84 -3.03 -22.21 0.87
CA ASN A 84 -2.03 -21.59 -0.02
C ASN A 84 -2.56 -21.36 -1.45
N GLN A 85 -3.83 -20.98 -1.57
CA GLN A 85 -4.47 -20.65 -2.84
C GLN A 85 -4.28 -19.17 -3.21
N TYR A 86 -4.14 -18.88 -4.50
CA TYR A 86 -3.90 -17.53 -5.03
C TYR A 86 -4.91 -17.12 -6.11
N GLY A 87 -5.88 -17.98 -6.43
CA GLY A 87 -6.85 -17.73 -7.50
C GLY A 87 -7.69 -16.47 -7.29
N GLY A 88 -8.32 -16.00 -8.37
CA GLY A 88 -9.12 -14.77 -8.41
C GLY A 88 -8.37 -13.58 -9.01
N THR A 89 -9.02 -12.41 -8.98
CA THR A 89 -8.48 -11.16 -9.52
C THR A 89 -8.29 -10.15 -8.41
N TYR A 90 -7.17 -9.42 -8.46
CA TYR A 90 -6.78 -8.41 -7.49
C TYR A 90 -6.41 -7.14 -8.23
N TRP A 91 -6.95 -6.00 -7.81
CA TRP A 91 -6.56 -4.68 -8.29
C TRP A 91 -5.97 -3.89 -7.12
N PHE A 92 -4.92 -3.14 -7.43
CA PHE A 92 -4.23 -2.27 -6.49
C PHE A 92 -4.07 -0.91 -7.15
N ASP A 93 -4.46 0.14 -6.44
CA ASP A 93 -4.41 1.50 -6.98
C ASP A 93 -4.20 2.55 -5.89
N GLY A 94 -3.77 3.75 -6.27
CA GLY A 94 -3.58 4.88 -5.35
C GLY A 94 -2.55 4.61 -4.24
N LEU A 95 -1.47 3.86 -4.54
CA LEU A 95 -0.43 3.54 -3.58
C LEU A 95 0.34 4.81 -3.20
N GLN A 96 0.22 5.23 -1.95
CA GLN A 96 0.74 6.50 -1.47
C GLN A 96 1.55 6.31 -0.18
N ILE A 97 2.64 7.07 -0.06
CA ILE A 97 3.42 7.23 1.18
C ILE A 97 3.45 8.72 1.49
N GLU A 98 3.04 9.08 2.69
CA GLU A 98 3.02 10.46 3.22
C GLU A 98 3.95 10.54 4.42
N GLU A 99 4.88 11.49 4.39
CA GLU A 99 5.78 11.81 5.50
C GLU A 99 5.11 12.80 6.46
N GLU A 100 5.25 12.58 7.77
CA GLU A 100 4.89 13.52 8.85
C GLU A 100 3.41 13.97 8.92
N TYR A 101 2.50 13.29 8.21
CA TYR A 101 1.04 13.45 8.26
C TYR A 101 0.53 14.91 8.27
N TYR A 102 0.44 15.51 7.08
CA TYR A 102 -0.28 16.78 6.87
C TYR A 102 -1.73 16.61 6.37
N GLY A 103 -2.25 15.38 6.34
CA GLY A 103 -3.65 15.06 6.05
C GLY A 103 -4.13 15.51 4.67
N ALA A 104 -3.89 14.71 3.64
CA ALA A 104 -4.60 14.88 2.37
C ALA A 104 -6.04 14.36 2.51
N TYR A 105 -7.01 15.28 2.37
CA TYR A 105 -8.41 14.95 2.14
C TYR A 105 -8.55 14.32 0.75
N ASN A 106 -8.81 13.01 0.65
CA ASN A 106 -9.11 12.39 -0.64
C ASN A 106 -10.63 12.28 -0.83
N VAL A 107 -11.08 12.78 -1.99
CA VAL A 107 -12.47 12.78 -2.44
C VAL A 107 -12.90 11.33 -2.71
N PHE A 108 -14.01 10.89 -2.11
CA PHE A 108 -14.62 9.61 -2.46
C PHE A 108 -15.15 9.67 -3.91
N GLY A 109 -14.69 8.76 -4.78
CA GLY A 109 -15.12 8.68 -6.19
C GLY A 109 -14.61 7.40 -6.87
N ASP A 110 -15.03 7.20 -8.13
CA ASP A 110 -14.48 6.14 -8.96
C ASP A 110 -12.98 6.38 -9.17
N LEU A 111 -12.16 5.36 -8.93
CA LEU A 111 -10.70 5.42 -8.95
C LEU A 111 -10.11 6.04 -10.23
N GLU A 112 -10.90 6.13 -11.30
CA GLU A 112 -10.52 6.67 -12.61
C GLU A 112 -11.33 7.93 -12.96
N ARG A 113 -11.72 8.76 -11.97
CA ARG A 113 -12.42 10.01 -12.27
C ARG A 113 -11.52 10.88 -13.14
N ASP A 114 -11.93 11.09 -14.38
CA ASP A 114 -11.29 11.97 -15.35
C ASP A 114 -12.38 12.86 -15.98
N ALA A 115 -12.75 13.91 -15.26
CA ALA A 115 -13.81 14.84 -15.66
C ALA A 115 -13.36 15.78 -16.78
N ASN A 116 -12.04 16.01 -16.94
CA ASN A 116 -11.49 16.85 -18.01
C ASN A 116 -11.08 16.03 -19.27
N SER A 117 -11.11 14.70 -19.19
CA SER A 117 -10.73 13.74 -20.24
C SER A 117 -9.28 13.87 -20.71
N ASP A 118 -8.34 14.21 -19.82
CA ASP A 118 -6.92 14.35 -20.13
C ASP A 118 -6.10 13.06 -19.91
N ALA A 119 -6.77 11.97 -19.52
CA ALA A 119 -6.18 10.70 -19.14
C ALA A 119 -5.27 10.76 -17.90
N ILE A 120 -5.37 11.84 -17.12
CA ILE A 120 -4.81 11.99 -15.79
C ILE A 120 -6.01 12.06 -14.84
N PRO A 121 -6.11 11.11 -13.91
CA PRO A 121 -7.23 11.16 -12.98
C PRO A 121 -7.23 12.41 -12.06
N ASP A 122 -8.43 12.94 -11.84
CA ASP A 122 -8.73 14.16 -11.11
C ASP A 122 -8.86 13.95 -9.60
N GLY A 123 -8.44 14.97 -8.84
CA GLY A 123 -8.67 15.05 -7.39
C GLY A 123 -7.71 14.22 -6.54
N TRP A 124 -6.51 13.99 -7.08
CA TRP A 124 -5.38 13.26 -6.48
C TRP A 124 -4.33 14.21 -5.93
#